data_AF-A0A7W9KH03-F1
#
_entry.id   AF-A0A7W9KH03-F1
#
_cell.length_a   1.000
_cell.length_b   1.000
_cell.length_c   1.000
_cell.angle_alpha   90.00
_cell.angle_beta   90.00
_cell.angle_gamma   90.00
#
_symmetry.space_group_name_H-M   'P 1'
#
loop_
_entity.id
_entity.type
_entity.pdbx_description
1 polymer ?
#
loop_
_entity_poly.entity_id
_entity_poly.type
_entity_poly.pdbx_seq_one_letter_code
_entity_poly.pdbx_strand_id
1 'polypeptide(L)'
;MSPVRRGKELPIHNRLQVLRAERGLTRAQLAELVEVNPQTIGALERGDHYPSLDLAFRICEVFSLPVEAVFSRTPFQPLSTQLYGKGES
;
A
#
# COMPACT_ATOMS: atom_id res chain seq x y z
N MET A 1 1.04 1.49 21.70
CA MET A 1 2.01 2.35 20.98
C MET A 1 1.20 3.45 20.29
N SER A 2 1.39 4.72 20.64
CA SER A 2 0.65 5.82 20.00
C SER A 2 1.04 5.92 18.52
N PRO A 3 0.08 6.06 17.59
CA PRO A 3 0.39 6.20 16.18
C PRO A 3 1.12 7.54 16.00
N VAL A 4 2.30 7.47 15.38
CA VAL A 4 3.03 8.66 14.95
C VAL A 4 2.17 9.40 13.93
N ARG A 5 1.41 10.40 14.37
CA ARG A 5 0.78 11.39 13.48
C ARG A 5 1.91 12.26 12.91
N ARG A 6 2.56 11.81 11.85
CA ARG A 6 3.49 12.65 11.07
C ARG A 6 2.65 13.51 10.12
N GLY A 7 2.80 14.82 10.27
CA GLY A 7 2.04 15.84 9.56
C GLY A 7 2.19 15.77 8.04
N LYS A 8 1.40 16.60 7.34
CA LYS A 8 1.28 16.79 5.88
C LYS A 8 2.57 16.76 5.04
N GLU A 9 3.74 16.80 5.64
CA GLU A 9 5.04 17.06 5.01
C GLU A 9 5.67 15.82 4.34
N LEU A 10 5.29 14.60 4.71
CA LEU A 10 5.89 13.37 4.15
C LEU A 10 4.86 12.25 3.95
N PRO A 11 3.90 12.40 3.01
CA PRO A 11 2.88 11.40 2.73
C PRO A 11 3.50 10.06 2.33
N ILE A 12 2.85 8.97 2.75
CA ILE A 12 3.13 7.62 2.24
C ILE A 12 1.92 7.19 1.42
N HIS A 13 2.14 7.03 0.12
CA HIS A 13 1.20 6.41 -0.80
C HIS A 13 1.42 4.90 -0.80
N ASN A 14 0.38 4.13 -1.13
CA ASN A 14 0.46 2.68 -1.22
C ASN A 14 -0.32 2.14 -2.43
N ARG A 15 0.03 0.93 -2.88
CA ARG A 15 -0.68 0.18 -3.92
C ARG A 15 -1.55 -0.95 -3.36
N LEU A 16 -1.84 -0.97 -2.06
CA LEU A 16 -2.49 -2.09 -1.38
C LEU A 16 -3.78 -2.52 -2.07
N GLN A 17 -4.66 -1.57 -2.41
CA GLN A 17 -5.93 -1.88 -3.05
C GLN A 17 -5.74 -2.58 -4.42
N VAL A 18 -4.78 -2.11 -5.21
CA VAL A 18 -4.46 -2.66 -6.54
C VAL A 18 -3.84 -4.05 -6.39
N LEU A 19 -2.79 -4.19 -5.59
CA LEU A 19 -2.11 -5.46 -5.35
C LEU A 19 -3.05 -6.52 -4.77
N ARG A 20 -3.94 -6.11 -3.88
CA ARG A 20 -4.96 -6.98 -3.29
C ARG A 20 -5.96 -7.45 -4.35
N ALA A 21 -6.42 -6.55 -5.22
CA ALA A 21 -7.30 -6.91 -6.33
C ALA A 21 -6.62 -7.83 -7.35
N GLU A 22 -5.35 -7.57 -7.70
CA GLU A 22 -4.54 -8.42 -8.58
C GLU A 22 -4.39 -9.86 -8.04
N ARG A 23 -4.29 -10.01 -6.71
CA ARG A 23 -4.23 -11.32 -6.03
C ARG A 23 -5.60 -11.90 -5.68
N GLY A 24 -6.70 -11.24 -6.04
CA GLY A 24 -8.06 -11.70 -5.70
C GLY A 24 -8.37 -11.74 -4.20
N LEU A 25 -7.62 -10.99 -3.38
CA LEU A 25 -7.76 -11.02 -1.93
C LEU A 25 -8.84 -10.04 -1.46
N THR A 26 -9.55 -10.40 -0.40
CA THR A 26 -10.38 -9.47 0.38
C THR A 26 -9.55 -8.74 1.43
N ARG A 27 -10.05 -7.63 1.99
CA ARG A 27 -9.37 -6.94 3.11
C ARG A 27 -9.19 -7.87 4.31
N ALA A 28 -10.18 -8.73 4.58
CA ALA A 28 -10.13 -9.67 5.68
C ALA A 28 -9.01 -10.72 5.48
N GLN A 29 -8.90 -11.28 4.27
CA GLN A 29 -7.83 -12.24 3.95
C GLN A 29 -6.44 -11.62 4.02
N LEU A 30 -6.25 -10.41 3.49
CA LEU A 30 -4.95 -9.74 3.63
C LEU A 30 -4.64 -9.45 5.10
N ALA A 31 -5.63 -9.03 5.88
CA ALA A 31 -5.45 -8.76 7.31
C ALA A 31 -5.08 -10.01 8.10
N GLU A 32 -5.65 -11.16 7.77
CA GLU A 32 -5.29 -12.46 8.34
C GLU A 32 -3.85 -12.84 8.02
N LEU A 33 -3.44 -12.72 6.75
CA LEU A 33 -2.07 -13.03 6.30
C LEU A 33 -1.00 -12.16 6.97
N VAL A 34 -1.36 -10.93 7.37
CA VAL A 34 -0.46 -9.98 8.04
C VAL A 34 -0.90 -9.71 9.48
N GLU A 35 -1.64 -10.64 10.10
CA GLU A 35 -2.02 -10.65 11.52
C GLU A 35 -2.48 -9.29 12.09
N VAL A 36 -3.39 -8.61 11.40
CA VAL A 36 -4.01 -7.35 11.85
C VAL A 36 -5.52 -7.39 11.73
N ASN A 37 -6.20 -6.37 12.25
CA ASN A 37 -7.63 -6.20 12.04
C ASN A 37 -7.92 -5.78 10.58
N PRO A 38 -8.99 -6.29 9.93
CA PRO A 38 -9.40 -5.84 8.59
C PRO A 38 -9.58 -4.32 8.43
N GLN A 39 -9.95 -3.62 9.51
CA GLN A 39 -10.05 -2.16 9.55
C GLN A 39 -8.68 -1.49 9.33
N THR A 40 -7.60 -2.10 9.80
CA THR A 40 -6.22 -1.62 9.59
C THR A 40 -5.90 -1.60 8.11
N ILE A 41 -6.21 -2.67 7.36
CA ILE A 41 -6.01 -2.71 5.90
C ILE A 41 -6.83 -1.61 5.22
N GLY A 42 -8.09 -1.43 5.61
CA GLY A 42 -8.93 -0.37 5.06
C GLY A 42 -8.38 1.04 5.33
N ALA A 43 -7.86 1.29 6.53
CA ALA A 43 -7.25 2.56 6.90
C ALA A 43 -5.93 2.82 6.14
N LEU A 44 -5.12 1.77 5.92
CA LEU A 44 -3.92 1.85 5.09
C LEU A 44 -4.26 2.17 3.64
N GLU A 45 -5.23 1.47 3.03
CA GLU A 45 -5.65 1.73 1.64
C GLU A 45 -6.10 3.18 1.41
N ARG A 46 -6.76 3.79 2.41
CA ARG A 46 -7.17 5.21 2.35
C ARG A 46 -6.05 6.20 2.67
N GLY A 47 -4.93 5.73 3.22
CA GLY A 47 -3.84 6.59 3.70
C GLY A 47 -4.13 7.29 5.03
N ASP A 48 -5.13 6.84 5.79
CA ASP A 48 -5.50 7.41 7.09
C ASP A 48 -4.38 7.23 8.13
N HIS A 49 -3.58 6.16 7.97
CA HIS A 49 -2.52 5.76 8.88
C HIS A 49 -1.31 5.24 8.09
N TYR A 50 -0.12 5.36 8.68
CA TYR A 50 1.07 4.71 8.16
C TYR A 50 1.30 3.37 8.86
N PRO A 51 1.75 2.34 8.13
CA PRO A 51 2.08 1.07 8.75
C PRO A 51 3.32 1.24 9.65
N SER A 52 3.45 0.38 10.66
CA SER A 52 4.76 0.16 11.28
C SER A 52 5.70 -0.45 10.23
N LEU A 53 7.02 -0.35 10.46
CA LEU A 53 8.01 -0.95 9.57
C LEU A 53 7.79 -2.46 9.43
N ASP A 54 7.50 -3.14 10.54
CA ASP A 54 7.14 -4.56 10.59
C ASP A 54 5.93 -4.89 9.68
N LEU A 55 4.82 -4.16 9.83
CA LEU A 55 3.62 -4.39 9.03
C LEU A 55 3.89 -4.12 7.54
N ALA A 56 4.69 -3.10 7.23
CA ALA A 56 5.09 -2.83 5.85
C ALA A 56 5.86 -4.01 5.24
N PHE A 57 6.81 -4.60 5.97
CA PHE A 57 7.56 -5.76 5.49
C PHE A 57 6.70 -7.02 5.34
N ARG A 58 5.81 -7.32 6.30
CA ARG A 58 4.89 -8.46 6.17
C ARG A 58 3.96 -8.32 4.96
N ILE A 59 3.48 -7.11 4.69
CA ILE A 59 2.73 -6.82 3.46
C ILE A 59 3.59 -7.08 2.21
N CYS A 60 4.84 -6.63 2.21
CA CYS A 60 5.78 -6.85 1.10
C CYS A 60 6.03 -8.35 0.84
N GLU A 61 6.15 -9.15 1.89
CA GLU A 61 6.31 -10.62 1.81
C GLU A 61 5.09 -11.31 1.18
N VAL A 62 3.87 -10.95 1.62
CA VAL A 62 2.62 -11.48 1.03
C VAL A 62 2.54 -11.23 -0.47
N PHE A 63 2.97 -10.04 -0.91
CA PHE A 63 3.00 -9.71 -2.33
C PHE A 63 4.28 -10.15 -3.04
N SER A 64 5.31 -10.60 -2.32
CA SER A 64 6.62 -10.92 -2.87
C SER A 64 7.20 -9.77 -3.69
N LEU A 65 7.06 -8.55 -3.16
CA LEU A 65 7.47 -7.29 -3.80
C LEU A 65 8.37 -6.48 -2.86
N PRO A 66 9.29 -5.67 -3.40
CA PRO A 66 10.06 -4.73 -2.59
C PRO A 66 9.19 -3.60 -2.05
N VAL A 67 9.66 -2.92 -1.00
CA VAL A 67 8.89 -1.87 -0.31
C VAL A 67 8.50 -0.72 -1.26
N GLU A 68 9.35 -0.36 -2.21
CA GLU A 68 9.13 0.72 -3.17
C GLU A 68 8.04 0.40 -4.20
N ALA A 69 7.76 -0.89 -4.42
CA ALA A 69 6.65 -1.33 -5.28
C ALA A 69 5.30 -1.29 -4.55
N VAL A 70 5.31 -1.35 -3.21
CA VAL A 70 4.11 -1.36 -2.37
C VAL A 70 3.80 0.03 -1.82
N PHE A 71 4.82 0.77 -1.41
CA PHE A 71 4.75 2.07 -0.74
C PHE A 71 5.67 3.10 -1.42
N SER A 72 5.27 4.38 -1.44
CA SER A 72 6.07 5.44 -2.04
C SER A 72 5.86 6.79 -1.34
N ARG A 73 6.85 7.68 -1.43
CA ARG A 73 6.73 9.09 -1.03
C ARG A 73 6.02 9.95 -2.08
N THR A 74 5.84 9.42 -3.29
CA THR A 74 5.14 10.08 -4.39
C THR A 74 3.92 9.25 -4.81
N PRO A 75 2.86 9.89 -5.35
CA PRO A 75 1.71 9.16 -5.86
C PRO A 75 2.11 8.15 -6.94
N PHE A 76 1.52 6.97 -6.87
CA PHE A 76 1.71 5.96 -7.90
C PHE A 76 0.95 6.35 -9.16
N GLN A 77 1.65 6.38 -10.29
CA GLN A 77 1.02 6.57 -11.59
C GLN A 77 0.14 5.37 -11.94
N PRO A 78 -1.06 5.57 -12.51
CA PRO A 78 -1.88 4.50 -13.07
C PRO A 78 -1.10 3.72 -14.12
N LEU A 79 -1.28 2.39 -14.15
CA LEU A 79 -0.60 1.53 -15.12
C LEU A 79 -0.94 1.91 -16.57
N SER A 80 -2.18 2.33 -16.83
CA SER A 80 -2.61 2.81 -18.15
C SER A 80 -1.79 4.01 -18.63
N THR A 81 -1.52 4.98 -17.76
CA THR A 81 -0.67 6.13 -18.05
C THR A 81 0.77 5.71 -18.32
N GLN A 82 1.30 4.73 -17.58
CA GLN A 82 2.66 4.24 -17.78
C GLN A 82 2.83 3.48 -19.11
N LEU A 83 1.84 2.67 -19.48
CA LEU A 83 1.90 1.83 -20.68
C LEU A 83 1.55 2.58 -21.97
N TYR A 84 0.61 3.53 -21.92
CA TYR A 84 0.07 4.22 -23.10
C TYR A 84 0.38 5.73 -23.15
N GLY A 85 0.86 6.32 -22.07
CA GLY A 85 1.18 7.75 -22.00
C GLY A 85 2.52 8.14 -22.63
N LYS A 86 3.32 7.16 -23.05
CA LYS A 86 4.59 7.37 -23.76
C LYS A 86 4.34 7.45 -25.27
N GLY A 87 3.51 8.41 -25.67
CA GLY A 87 3.14 8.71 -27.06
C GLY A 87 3.69 10.02 -27.59
N GLU A 88 4.51 10.73 -26.83
CA GLU A 88 5.13 11.99 -27.24
C GLU A 88 6.65 11.86 -27.14
N SER A 89 7.26 11.62 -28.30
CA SER A 89 8.67 11.89 -28.60
C SER A 89 8.73 12.50 -29.99
#